data_AF-A3WH59-F1
#
_entry.id   AF-A3WH59-F1
#
_cell.length_a   1.000
_cell.length_b   1.000
_cell.length_c   1.000
_cell.angle_alpha   90.00
_cell.angle_beta   90.00
_cell.angle_gamma   90.00
#
_symmetry.space_group_name_H-M   'P 1'
#
loop_
_entity.id
_entity.type
_entity.pdbx_description
1 polymer ?
#
loop_
_entity_poly.entity_id
_entity_poly.type
_entity_poly.pdbx_seq_one_letter_code
_entity_poly.pdbx_strand_id
1 'polypeptide(L)'
;MSNRKIAAWRDAGLIDSATAQRLVAYEAEHARPLALWAVFGLGALAIGLGIISVVAANWEEIPGQLRLAVHLALLIGLSATLALREGELARISPWVSEALLFVIAVLGLTFFGHLGQVYQTSSPLWKPLATWLILFGPMLLIFGRSWPAAALLIGASIYCAWDFAAADSGALFEREERPGWLLAAIATTLPGLFAPFAAWMRDRSGRHDFWRQLELVAITYAVGGATLSCIVASFGGFDSDYDPLGSAGQLVRAVAALGFGLLLVLAKPGLSGRVSGLVMAGSGLTIALALGVNDIDLLAAGLFMALWVGIAAAALAIDARGAFQLAVAVVALRLIILSFELASDLLLSGFGLILSGLMILAVAWGAVRVSQVYAPGRETQEQTP
;
A
#
# COMPACT_ATOMS: atom_id res chain seq x y z
N MET A 1 -21.95 16.54 16.95
CA MET A 1 -23.01 15.89 16.16
C MET A 1 -23.82 16.97 15.43
N SER A 2 -24.20 16.81 14.16
CA SER A 2 -24.82 17.95 13.45
C SER A 2 -26.26 18.21 13.92
N ASN A 3 -26.65 19.48 14.06
CA ASN A 3 -28.02 19.90 14.42
C ASN A 3 -29.08 19.27 13.51
N ARG A 4 -28.74 18.99 12.25
CA ARG A 4 -29.62 18.31 11.29
C ARG A 4 -29.97 16.88 11.72
N LYS A 5 -29.03 16.19 12.35
CA LYS A 5 -29.20 14.80 12.81
C LYS A 5 -30.02 14.75 14.11
N ILE A 6 -29.85 15.74 14.99
CA ILE A 6 -30.67 15.90 16.21
C ILE A 6 -32.13 16.22 15.82
N ALA A 7 -32.34 17.11 14.85
CA ALA A 7 -33.68 17.40 14.31
C ALA A 7 -34.33 16.16 13.69
N ALA A 8 -33.59 15.40 12.87
CA ALA A 8 -34.09 14.16 12.29
C ALA A 8 -34.48 13.11 13.35
N TRP A 9 -33.75 13.01 14.46
CA TRP A 9 -34.10 12.10 15.56
C TRP A 9 -35.34 12.53 16.33
N ARG A 10 -35.52 13.83 16.55
CA ARG A 10 -36.74 14.38 17.12
C ARG A 10 -37.94 14.13 16.21
N ASP A 11 -37.79 14.41 14.92
CA ASP A 11 -38.88 14.25 13.94
C ASP A 11 -39.24 12.77 13.72
N ALA A 12 -38.28 11.86 13.92
CA ALA A 12 -38.50 10.41 13.94
C ALA A 12 -39.05 9.88 15.29
N GLY A 13 -39.28 10.75 16.29
CA GLY A 13 -39.80 10.36 17.60
C GLY A 13 -38.82 9.61 18.50
N LEU A 14 -37.52 9.57 18.15
CA LEU A 14 -36.49 8.86 18.92
C LEU A 14 -36.09 9.62 20.20
N ILE A 15 -36.31 10.93 20.23
CA ILE A 15 -36.02 11.82 21.37
C ILE A 15 -37.12 12.88 21.52
N ASP A 16 -37.37 13.33 22.74
CA ASP A 16 -38.32 14.40 23.04
C ASP A 16 -37.72 15.81 22.86
N SER A 17 -38.58 16.82 22.83
CA SER A 17 -38.16 18.22 22.63
C SER A 17 -37.20 18.72 23.72
N ALA A 18 -37.37 18.26 24.97
CA ALA A 18 -36.50 18.62 26.08
C ALA A 18 -35.10 18.01 25.92
N THR A 19 -34.98 16.75 25.49
CA THR A 19 -33.69 16.09 25.23
C THR A 19 -33.00 16.68 24.00
N ALA A 20 -33.75 17.02 22.95
CA ALA A 20 -33.21 17.71 21.78
C ALA A 20 -32.57 19.06 22.15
N GLN A 21 -33.21 19.87 23.01
CA GLN A 21 -32.65 21.14 23.49
C GLN A 21 -31.39 20.95 24.33
N ARG A 22 -31.37 19.96 25.24
CA ARG A 22 -30.18 19.63 26.05
C ARG A 22 -28.99 19.21 25.19
N LEU A 23 -29.23 18.42 24.13
CA LEU A 23 -28.19 18.01 23.19
C LEU A 23 -27.65 19.17 22.36
N VAL A 24 -28.52 20.09 21.93
CA VAL A 24 -28.08 21.30 21.21
C VAL A 24 -27.25 22.21 22.11
N ALA A 25 -27.66 22.40 23.37
CA ALA A 25 -26.89 23.19 24.34
C ALA A 25 -25.54 22.55 24.64
N TYR A 26 -25.50 21.22 24.86
CA TYR A 26 -24.26 20.47 25.07
C TYR A 26 -23.30 20.60 23.88
N GLU A 27 -23.80 20.45 22.64
CA GLU A 27 -22.99 20.60 21.43
C GLU A 27 -22.52 22.05 21.21
N ALA A 28 -23.30 23.06 21.62
CA ALA A 28 -22.89 24.46 21.55
C ALA A 28 -21.77 24.79 22.56
N GLU A 29 -21.83 24.24 23.77
CA GLU A 29 -20.77 24.39 24.79
C GLU A 29 -19.51 23.60 24.44
N HIS A 30 -19.64 22.47 23.74
CA HIS A 30 -18.54 21.61 23.32
C HIS A 30 -18.14 21.81 21.85
N ALA A 31 -18.65 22.87 21.20
CA ALA A 31 -18.32 23.20 19.84
C ALA A 31 -16.83 23.53 19.75
N ARG A 32 -16.07 22.66 19.08
CA ARG A 32 -14.67 22.98 18.76
C ARG A 32 -14.69 24.20 17.83
N PRO A 33 -13.99 25.29 18.14
CA PRO A 33 -14.00 26.50 17.31
C PRO A 33 -13.21 26.24 16.03
N LEU A 34 -13.81 25.51 15.10
CA LEU A 34 -13.19 25.06 13.84
C LEU A 34 -12.68 26.24 13.03
N ALA A 35 -13.41 27.37 13.03
CA ALA A 35 -12.97 28.60 12.38
C ALA A 35 -11.69 29.17 13.01
N LEU A 36 -11.59 29.16 14.34
CA LEU A 36 -10.38 29.61 15.05
C LEU A 36 -9.19 28.68 14.75
N TRP A 37 -9.41 27.36 14.78
CA TRP A 37 -8.38 26.38 14.40
C TRP A 37 -7.99 26.48 12.93
N ALA A 38 -8.92 26.81 12.04
CA ALA A 38 -8.64 27.06 10.63
C ALA A 38 -7.79 28.32 10.44
N VAL A 39 -8.08 29.41 11.18
CA VAL A 39 -7.26 30.64 11.15
C VAL A 39 -5.85 30.37 11.68
N PHE A 40 -5.71 29.65 12.80
CA PHE A 40 -4.40 29.25 13.32
C PHE A 40 -3.64 28.35 12.33
N GLY A 41 -4.31 27.36 11.75
CA GLY A 41 -3.73 26.48 10.75
C GLY A 41 -3.26 27.23 9.50
N LEU A 42 -4.08 28.15 9.00
CA LEU A 42 -3.76 28.97 7.83
C LEU A 42 -2.60 29.94 8.14
N GLY A 43 -2.58 30.56 9.32
CA GLY A 43 -1.49 31.42 9.78
C GLY A 43 -0.17 30.64 9.91
N ALA A 44 -0.19 29.47 10.53
CA ALA A 44 0.99 28.61 10.64
C ALA A 44 1.50 28.15 9.26
N LEU A 45 0.59 27.80 8.35
CA LEU A 45 0.93 27.41 6.98
C LEU A 45 1.52 28.58 6.18
N ALA A 46 0.96 29.78 6.30
CA ALA A 46 1.49 30.98 5.66
C ALA A 46 2.91 31.32 6.18
N ILE A 47 3.14 31.21 7.49
CA ILE A 47 4.48 31.38 8.07
C ILE A 47 5.44 30.32 7.54
N GLY A 48 5.04 29.04 7.56
CA GLY A 48 5.87 27.94 7.07
C GLY A 48 6.25 28.11 5.60
N LEU A 49 5.27 28.42 4.74
CA LEU A 49 5.50 28.72 3.33
C LEU A 49 6.38 29.96 3.14
N GLY A 50 6.17 31.02 3.93
CA GLY A 50 7.00 32.21 3.91
C GLY A 50 8.47 31.90 4.23
N ILE A 51 8.74 31.10 5.27
CA ILE A 51 10.09 30.67 5.63
C ILE A 51 10.71 29.86 4.49
N ILE A 52 9.99 28.86 3.95
CA ILE A 52 10.47 28.06 2.82
C ILE A 52 10.78 28.96 1.61
N SER A 53 9.93 29.95 1.34
CA SER A 53 10.10 30.86 0.21
C SER A 53 11.31 31.76 0.38
N VAL A 54 11.55 32.30 1.58
CA VAL A 54 12.74 33.11 1.89
C VAL A 54 14.01 32.26 1.74
N VAL A 55 14.02 31.04 2.28
CA VAL A 55 15.17 30.13 2.12
C VAL A 55 15.41 29.77 0.66
N ALA A 56 14.35 29.47 -0.09
CA ALA A 56 14.42 29.14 -1.51
C ALA A 56 14.94 30.32 -2.36
N ALA A 57 14.50 31.55 -2.05
CA ALA A 57 14.96 32.75 -2.75
C ALA A 57 16.46 33.02 -2.57
N ASN A 58 17.03 32.60 -1.43
CA ASN A 58 18.46 32.78 -1.12
C ASN A 58 19.25 31.47 -1.30
N TRP A 59 18.68 30.44 -1.93
CA TRP A 59 19.22 29.08 -1.92
C TRP A 59 20.64 28.97 -2.48
N GLU A 60 20.92 29.72 -3.56
CA GLU A 60 22.24 29.75 -4.21
C GLU A 60 23.29 30.51 -3.39
N GLU A 61 22.86 31.48 -2.57
CA GLU A 61 23.75 32.28 -1.73
C GLU A 61 24.19 31.53 -0.47
N ILE A 62 23.41 30.52 -0.03
CA ILE A 62 23.74 29.73 1.16
C ILE A 62 24.78 28.65 0.78
N PRO A 63 25.97 28.64 1.42
CA PRO A 63 26.98 27.62 1.14
C PRO A 63 26.43 26.21 1.33
N GLY A 64 26.69 25.30 0.39
CA GLY A 64 26.17 23.92 0.43
C GLY A 64 26.51 23.18 1.73
N GLN A 65 27.71 23.40 2.27
CA GLN A 65 28.13 22.83 3.56
C GLN A 65 27.28 23.33 4.73
N LEU A 66 26.90 24.62 4.73
CA LEU A 66 26.01 25.17 5.75
C LEU A 66 24.61 24.57 5.63
N ARG A 67 24.08 24.43 4.40
CA ARG A 67 22.79 23.77 4.16
C ARG A 67 22.80 22.33 4.69
N LEU A 68 23.85 21.56 4.42
CA LEU A 68 23.99 20.20 4.94
C LEU A 68 24.14 20.15 6.46
N ALA A 69 24.93 21.06 7.05
CA ALA A 69 25.12 21.13 8.49
C ALA A 69 23.79 21.42 9.22
N VAL A 70 22.98 22.34 8.71
CA VAL A 70 21.64 22.63 9.25
C VAL A 70 20.71 21.42 9.10
N HIS A 71 20.71 20.76 7.95
CA HIS A 71 19.88 19.57 7.72
C HIS A 71 20.28 18.43 8.68
N LEU A 72 21.59 18.19 8.86
CA LEU A 72 22.10 17.19 9.80
C LEU A 72 21.80 17.56 11.26
N ALA A 73 21.93 18.83 11.63
CA ALA A 73 21.59 19.31 12.98
C ALA A 73 20.10 19.12 13.29
N LEU A 74 19.20 19.35 12.33
CA LEU A 74 17.77 19.06 12.46
C LEU A 74 17.53 17.55 12.65
N LEU A 75 18.17 16.70 11.85
CA LEU A 75 18.09 15.25 12.01
C LEU A 75 18.54 14.80 13.40
N ILE A 76 19.72 15.22 13.84
CA ILE A 76 20.26 14.86 15.16
C ILE A 76 19.36 15.39 16.28
N GLY A 77 18.91 16.64 16.20
CA GLY A 77 18.07 17.26 17.22
C GLY A 77 16.71 16.58 17.36
N LEU A 78 16.05 16.23 16.25
CA LEU A 78 14.77 15.53 16.27
C LEU A 78 14.93 14.08 16.72
N SER A 79 15.96 13.37 16.27
CA SER A 79 16.29 12.01 16.73
C SER A 79 16.61 11.97 18.23
N ALA A 80 17.39 12.93 18.73
CA ALA A 80 17.68 13.06 20.16
C ALA A 80 16.40 13.39 20.96
N THR A 81 15.53 14.24 20.43
CA THR A 81 14.23 14.56 21.05
C THR A 81 13.35 13.32 21.14
N LEU A 82 13.26 12.53 20.06
CA LEU A 82 12.51 11.28 20.06
C LEU A 82 13.11 10.31 21.09
N ALA A 83 14.42 10.08 21.07
CA ALA A 83 15.09 9.13 21.97
C ALA A 83 14.98 9.51 23.46
N LEU A 84 15.09 10.80 23.79
CA LEU A 84 15.09 11.26 25.18
C LEU A 84 13.68 11.51 25.74
N ARG A 85 12.70 11.81 24.88
CA ARG A 85 11.35 12.25 25.31
C ARG A 85 10.22 11.38 24.79
N GLU A 86 10.49 10.21 24.19
CA GLU A 86 9.45 9.33 23.64
C GLU A 86 8.31 9.08 24.65
N GLY A 87 8.64 8.75 25.90
CA GLY A 87 7.66 8.46 26.94
C GLY A 87 6.84 9.68 27.39
N GLU A 88 7.38 10.89 27.30
CA GLU A 88 6.63 12.13 27.54
C GLU A 88 5.72 12.45 26.36
N LEU A 89 6.25 12.37 25.14
CA LEU A 89 5.51 12.63 23.90
C LEU A 89 4.33 11.66 23.74
N ALA A 90 4.57 10.38 24.00
CA ALA A 90 3.54 9.35 23.93
C ALA A 90 2.42 9.53 24.98
N ARG A 91 2.73 10.15 26.13
CA ARG A 91 1.72 10.50 27.15
C ARG A 91 0.84 11.68 26.71
N ILE A 92 1.39 12.64 25.97
CA ILE A 92 0.60 13.75 25.39
C ILE A 92 -0.31 13.20 24.29
N SER A 93 0.28 12.49 23.33
CA SER A 93 -0.45 11.77 22.29
C SER A 93 0.48 10.79 21.58
N PRO A 94 0.10 9.51 21.43
CA PRO A 94 0.87 8.52 20.66
C PRO A 94 1.17 8.96 19.22
N TRP A 95 0.34 9.84 18.65
CA TRP A 95 0.50 10.37 17.31
C TRP A 95 1.66 11.36 17.16
N VAL A 96 2.08 12.01 18.26
CA VAL A 96 3.18 12.99 18.20
C VAL A 96 4.51 12.27 18.01
N SER A 97 4.77 11.21 18.77
CA SER A 97 5.97 10.39 18.59
C SER A 97 6.02 9.75 17.20
N GLU A 98 4.87 9.30 16.70
CA GLU A 98 4.75 8.72 15.36
C GLU A 98 5.00 9.76 14.25
N ALA A 99 4.42 10.95 14.36
CA ALA A 99 4.66 12.05 13.43
C ALA A 99 6.12 12.48 13.43
N LEU A 100 6.74 12.58 14.62
CA LEU A 100 8.16 12.89 14.76
C LEU A 100 9.04 11.83 14.10
N LEU A 101 8.74 10.53 14.33
CA LEU A 101 9.44 9.42 13.69
C LEU A 101 9.34 9.51 12.15
N PHE A 102 8.13 9.75 11.63
CA PHE A 102 7.91 9.91 10.19
C PHE A 102 8.70 11.10 9.62
N VAL A 103 8.69 12.25 10.30
CA VAL A 103 9.44 13.44 9.90
C VAL A 103 10.94 13.16 9.89
N ILE A 104 11.50 12.50 10.92
CA ILE A 104 12.92 12.11 10.95
C ILE A 104 13.26 11.22 9.75
N ALA A 105 12.42 10.21 9.48
CA ALA A 105 12.65 9.28 8.38
C ALA A 105 12.60 9.99 7.01
N VAL A 106 11.63 10.89 6.79
CA VAL A 106 11.54 11.68 5.55
C VAL A 106 12.68 12.69 5.44
N LEU A 107 13.07 13.37 6.52
CA LEU A 107 14.25 14.24 6.52
C LEU A 107 15.50 13.45 6.13
N GLY A 108 15.66 12.23 6.67
CA GLY A 108 16.75 11.33 6.31
C GLY A 108 16.76 11.00 4.82
N LEU A 109 15.59 10.80 4.23
CA LEU A 109 15.43 10.54 2.80
C LEU A 109 15.87 11.76 1.97
N THR A 110 15.39 12.94 2.34
CA THR A 110 15.73 14.20 1.65
C THR A 110 17.19 14.61 1.84
N PHE A 111 17.82 14.21 2.95
CA PHE A 111 19.23 14.47 3.21
C PHE A 111 20.14 13.83 2.15
N PHE A 112 19.82 12.60 1.70
CA PHE A 112 20.59 11.98 0.62
C PHE A 112 20.42 12.69 -0.73
N GLY A 113 19.21 13.17 -1.05
CA GLY A 113 19.00 14.01 -2.23
C GLY A 113 19.79 15.32 -2.16
N HIS A 114 19.83 15.92 -0.97
CA HIS A 114 20.58 17.15 -0.71
C HIS A 114 22.10 16.95 -0.78
N LEU A 115 22.61 15.82 -0.28
CA LEU A 115 24.01 15.42 -0.47
C LEU A 115 24.36 15.33 -1.96
N GLY A 116 23.51 14.69 -2.75
CA GLY A 116 23.69 14.59 -4.20
C GLY A 116 23.77 15.95 -4.89
N GLN A 117 22.96 16.91 -4.47
CA GLN A 117 23.00 18.28 -5.00
C GLN A 117 24.28 19.04 -4.63
N VAL A 118 24.69 19.00 -3.36
CA VAL A 118 25.86 19.76 -2.88
C VAL A 118 27.17 19.21 -3.42
N TYR A 119 27.29 17.88 -3.53
CA TYR A 119 28.49 17.23 -4.05
C TYR A 119 28.40 16.88 -5.54
N GLN A 120 27.30 17.22 -6.22
CA GLN A 120 27.03 16.94 -7.63
C GLN A 120 27.25 15.46 -8.01
N THR A 121 26.78 14.53 -7.16
CA THR A 121 26.97 13.10 -7.40
C THR A 121 25.88 12.52 -8.30
N SER A 122 26.27 11.61 -9.19
CA SER A 122 25.39 10.93 -10.16
C SER A 122 25.23 9.44 -9.83
N SER A 123 24.88 9.12 -8.58
CA SER A 123 24.64 7.73 -8.18
C SER A 123 23.23 7.25 -8.58
N PRO A 124 23.05 5.99 -9.00
CA PRO A 124 21.72 5.36 -9.07
C PRO A 124 20.95 5.52 -7.77
N LEU A 125 19.63 5.73 -7.83
CA LEU A 125 18.80 6.08 -6.68
C LEU A 125 18.75 4.97 -5.62
N TRP A 126 18.91 3.71 -6.01
CA TRP A 126 18.95 2.58 -5.09
C TRP A 126 20.12 2.67 -4.10
N LYS A 127 21.26 3.28 -4.44
CA LYS A 127 22.42 3.39 -3.53
C LYS A 127 22.11 4.24 -2.28
N PRO A 128 21.65 5.50 -2.41
CA PRO A 128 21.23 6.29 -1.25
C PRO A 128 19.99 5.70 -0.57
N LEU A 129 19.05 5.10 -1.30
CA LEU A 129 17.87 4.46 -0.71
C LEU A 129 18.21 3.21 0.12
N ALA A 130 19.14 2.39 -0.34
CA ALA A 130 19.65 1.24 0.42
C ALA A 130 20.35 1.72 1.69
N THR A 131 21.15 2.79 1.59
CA THR A 131 21.78 3.43 2.77
C THR A 131 20.72 3.95 3.73
N TRP A 132 19.66 4.57 3.23
CA TRP A 132 18.53 5.03 4.02
C TRP A 132 17.79 3.86 4.70
N LEU A 133 17.55 2.75 4.01
CA LEU A 133 16.93 1.55 4.58
C LEU A 133 17.79 0.95 5.70
N ILE A 134 19.11 0.95 5.55
CA ILE A 134 20.05 0.45 6.58
C ILE A 134 19.98 1.33 7.84
N LEU A 135 19.92 2.65 7.68
CA LEU A 135 19.96 3.60 8.80
C LEU A 135 18.58 3.81 9.48
N PHE A 136 17.54 3.98 8.67
CA PHE A 136 16.20 4.36 9.13
C PHE A 136 15.22 3.18 9.17
N GLY A 137 15.48 2.09 8.44
CA GLY A 137 14.64 0.89 8.45
C GLY A 137 14.52 0.24 9.83
N PRO A 138 15.64 -0.04 10.54
CA PRO A 138 15.58 -0.54 11.91
C PRO A 138 14.83 0.39 12.86
N MET A 139 15.02 1.71 12.71
CA MET A 139 14.31 2.70 13.51
C MET A 139 12.79 2.62 13.28
N LEU A 140 12.33 2.55 12.02
CA LEU A 140 10.91 2.39 11.69
C LEU A 140 10.35 1.05 12.20
N LEU A 141 11.12 -0.04 12.10
CA LEU A 141 10.73 -1.35 12.61
C LEU A 141 10.60 -1.40 14.13
N ILE A 142 11.45 -0.67 14.87
CA ILE A 142 11.44 -0.64 16.34
C ILE A 142 10.35 0.29 16.85
N PHE A 143 10.30 1.53 16.35
CA PHE A 143 9.48 2.60 16.90
C PHE A 143 8.14 2.82 16.19
N GLY A 144 7.99 2.43 14.92
CA GLY A 144 6.79 2.73 14.13
C GLY A 144 5.55 2.02 14.62
N ARG A 145 4.45 2.76 14.86
CA ARG A 145 3.21 2.23 15.46
C ARG A 145 2.02 2.23 14.52
N SER A 146 2.08 3.00 13.43
CA SER A 146 0.94 3.24 12.57
C SER A 146 1.25 3.00 11.08
N TRP A 147 0.23 3.22 10.25
CA TRP A 147 0.28 2.90 8.82
C TRP A 147 1.29 3.74 8.01
N PRO A 148 1.56 5.05 8.27
CA PRO A 148 2.51 5.82 7.48
C PRO A 148 3.95 5.33 7.67
N ALA A 149 4.35 4.94 8.88
CA ALA A 149 5.67 4.37 9.12
C ALA A 149 5.84 3.02 8.40
N ALA A 150 4.81 2.17 8.44
CA ALA A 150 4.81 0.90 7.71
C ALA A 150 4.87 1.13 6.19
N ALA A 151 4.05 2.05 5.66
CA ALA A 151 3.98 2.40 4.25
C ALA A 151 5.30 2.99 3.75
N LEU A 152 5.95 3.86 4.53
CA LEU A 152 7.25 4.44 4.19
C LEU A 152 8.33 3.37 4.12
N LEU A 153 8.39 2.46 5.11
CA LEU A 153 9.37 1.38 5.14
C LEU A 153 9.23 0.44 3.93
N ILE A 154 8.03 -0.08 3.70
CA ILE A 154 7.82 -1.04 2.61
C ILE A 154 7.87 -0.36 1.24
N GLY A 155 7.36 0.86 1.12
CA GLY A 155 7.42 1.64 -0.12
C GLY A 155 8.86 1.93 -0.55
N ALA A 156 9.70 2.38 0.40
CA ALA A 156 11.12 2.58 0.14
C ALA A 156 11.84 1.27 -0.21
N SER A 157 11.47 0.16 0.43
CA SER A 157 12.02 -1.17 0.14
C SER A 157 11.65 -1.66 -1.27
N ILE A 158 10.39 -1.51 -1.67
CA ILE A 158 9.91 -1.86 -3.02
C ILE A 158 10.64 -1.03 -4.06
N TYR A 159 10.65 0.29 -3.90
CA TYR A 159 11.29 1.18 -4.87
C TYR A 159 12.79 0.89 -4.98
N CYS A 160 13.49 0.75 -3.85
CA CYS A 160 14.92 0.44 -3.83
C CYS A 160 15.23 -0.87 -4.56
N ALA A 161 14.41 -1.91 -4.36
CA ALA A 161 14.61 -3.21 -5.00
C ALA A 161 14.40 -3.16 -6.52
N TRP A 162 13.38 -2.45 -6.99
CA TRP A 162 13.11 -2.30 -8.41
C TRP A 162 14.07 -1.35 -9.12
N ASP A 163 14.49 -0.26 -8.48
CA ASP A 163 15.53 0.63 -9.02
C ASP A 163 16.87 -0.10 -9.13
N PHE A 164 17.22 -0.94 -8.15
CA PHE A 164 18.38 -1.83 -8.23
C PHE A 164 18.27 -2.81 -9.41
N ALA A 165 17.13 -3.47 -9.58
CA ALA A 165 16.92 -4.40 -10.69
C ALA A 165 16.92 -3.70 -12.06
N ALA A 166 16.37 -2.49 -12.15
CA ALA A 166 16.36 -1.69 -13.37
C ALA A 166 17.76 -1.19 -13.75
N ALA A 167 18.53 -0.70 -12.77
CA ALA A 167 19.91 -0.29 -12.98
C ALA A 167 20.78 -1.45 -13.51
N ASP A 168 20.50 -2.68 -13.10
CA ASP A 168 21.19 -3.90 -13.55
C ASP A 168 20.83 -4.34 -14.98
N SER A 169 19.58 -4.14 -15.40
CA SER A 169 19.08 -4.56 -16.73
C SER A 169 19.68 -3.82 -17.93
N GLY A 170 20.51 -2.81 -17.71
CA GLY A 170 21.19 -2.06 -18.78
C GLY A 170 20.31 -1.01 -19.48
N ALA A 171 19.12 -0.69 -18.96
CA ALA A 171 18.31 0.41 -19.46
C ALA A 171 18.93 1.81 -19.21
N LEU A 172 19.88 1.92 -18.26
CA LEU A 172 20.43 3.20 -17.79
C LEU A 172 21.97 3.24 -17.58
N PHE A 173 22.69 2.11 -17.48
CA PHE A 173 24.13 2.08 -17.18
C PHE A 173 24.91 1.01 -17.99
N GLU A 174 26.22 1.21 -18.16
CA GLU A 174 27.12 0.38 -18.97
C GLU A 174 27.34 -1.06 -18.42
N ARG A 175 27.72 -1.97 -19.33
CA ARG A 175 27.73 -3.44 -19.20
C ARG A 175 28.69 -4.04 -18.17
N GLU A 176 29.63 -3.27 -17.61
CA GLU A 176 30.76 -3.78 -16.81
C GLU A 176 30.54 -3.86 -15.29
N GLU A 177 29.50 -3.21 -14.73
CA GLU A 177 29.21 -3.25 -13.27
C GLU A 177 27.92 -4.02 -12.93
N ARG A 178 27.74 -5.23 -13.50
CA ARG A 178 26.51 -6.03 -13.33
C ARG A 178 26.54 -6.91 -12.08
N PRO A 179 25.72 -6.67 -11.05
CA PRO A 179 25.24 -7.78 -10.24
C PRO A 179 24.57 -8.83 -11.15
N GLY A 180 24.65 -10.12 -10.85
CA GLY A 180 23.97 -11.11 -11.70
C GLY A 180 22.45 -10.90 -11.69
N TRP A 181 21.75 -11.15 -12.80
CA TRP A 181 20.27 -11.12 -12.90
C TRP A 181 19.57 -11.83 -11.73
N LEU A 182 20.20 -12.87 -11.18
CA LEU A 182 19.75 -13.61 -10.01
C LEU A 182 19.69 -12.72 -8.75
N LEU A 183 20.69 -11.86 -8.52
CA LEU A 183 20.69 -10.90 -7.41
C LEU A 183 19.58 -9.86 -7.58
N ALA A 184 19.36 -9.35 -8.80
CA ALA A 184 18.25 -8.44 -9.10
C ALA A 184 16.90 -9.11 -8.82
N ALA A 185 16.72 -10.36 -9.27
CA ALA A 185 15.52 -11.14 -8.99
C ALA A 185 15.32 -11.34 -7.48
N ILE A 186 16.35 -11.80 -6.75
CA ILE A 186 16.30 -11.97 -5.29
C ILE A 186 15.94 -10.65 -4.59
N ALA A 187 16.58 -9.53 -4.96
CA ALA A 187 16.31 -8.22 -4.37
C ALA A 187 14.83 -7.83 -4.50
N THR A 188 14.22 -8.04 -5.67
CA THR A 188 12.79 -7.76 -5.88
C THR A 188 11.85 -8.69 -5.09
N THR A 189 12.33 -9.81 -4.54
CA THR A 189 11.51 -10.65 -3.64
C THR A 189 11.51 -10.17 -2.20
N LEU A 190 12.53 -9.40 -1.76
CA LEU A 190 12.72 -9.01 -0.36
C LEU A 190 11.51 -8.27 0.25
N PRO A 191 10.82 -7.35 -0.47
CA PRO A 191 9.62 -6.73 0.09
C PRO A 191 8.49 -7.71 0.41
N GLY A 192 8.43 -8.87 -0.27
CA GLY A 192 7.47 -9.93 0.03
C GLY A 192 7.70 -10.60 1.39
N LEU A 193 8.94 -10.61 1.89
CA LEU A 193 9.31 -11.20 3.18
C LEU A 193 8.69 -10.44 4.37
N PHE A 194 8.31 -9.18 4.17
CA PHE A 194 7.58 -8.42 5.18
C PHE A 194 6.23 -9.06 5.54
N ALA A 195 5.59 -9.82 4.64
CA ALA A 195 4.32 -10.48 4.95
C ALA A 195 4.44 -11.52 6.09
N PRO A 196 5.24 -12.61 5.94
CA PRO A 196 5.40 -13.58 7.01
C PRO A 196 6.05 -12.98 8.27
N PHE A 197 6.99 -12.06 8.12
CA PHE A 197 7.63 -11.40 9.27
C PHE A 197 6.63 -10.56 10.08
N ALA A 198 5.84 -9.72 9.40
CA ALA A 198 4.85 -8.90 10.07
C ALA A 198 3.75 -9.75 10.71
N ALA A 199 3.30 -10.81 10.04
CA ALA A 199 2.34 -11.75 10.60
C ALA A 199 2.84 -12.43 11.88
N TRP A 200 4.11 -12.84 11.92
CA TRP A 200 4.75 -13.39 13.12
C TRP A 200 4.83 -12.38 14.27
N MET A 201 5.04 -11.10 13.94
CA MET A 201 5.12 -10.01 14.92
C MET A 201 3.76 -9.57 15.49
N ARG A 202 2.65 -9.85 14.80
CA ARG A 202 1.30 -9.43 15.24
C ARG A 202 0.90 -9.94 16.61
N ASP A 203 1.35 -11.14 16.98
CA ASP A 203 1.05 -11.76 18.28
C ASP A 203 2.10 -11.41 19.35
N ARG A 204 3.23 -10.81 18.94
CA ARG A 204 4.39 -10.52 19.80
C ARG A 204 4.55 -9.03 20.11
N SER A 205 3.69 -8.19 19.54
CA SER A 205 3.81 -6.75 19.63
C SER A 205 2.44 -6.10 19.74
N GLY A 206 2.29 -5.13 20.66
CA GLY A 206 1.09 -4.31 20.76
C GLY A 206 0.89 -3.31 19.61
N ARG A 207 1.74 -3.32 18.57
CA ARG A 207 1.71 -2.42 17.41
C ARG A 207 0.89 -3.01 16.26
N HIS A 208 -0.36 -3.38 16.54
CA HIS A 208 -1.19 -4.15 15.61
C HIS A 208 -1.38 -3.49 14.25
N ASP A 209 -1.57 -2.16 14.20
CA ASP A 209 -1.80 -1.43 12.95
C ASP A 209 -0.56 -1.40 12.06
N PHE A 210 0.62 -1.13 12.62
CA PHE A 210 1.89 -1.16 11.89
C PHE A 210 2.13 -2.52 11.22
N TRP A 211 2.05 -3.60 11.99
CA TRP A 211 2.30 -4.95 11.49
C TRP A 211 1.24 -5.41 10.50
N ARG A 212 -0.04 -5.08 10.75
CA ARG A 212 -1.12 -5.37 9.81
C ARG A 212 -0.89 -4.68 8.47
N GLN A 213 -0.49 -3.42 8.46
CA GLN A 213 -0.27 -2.68 7.22
C GLN A 213 0.94 -3.20 6.46
N LEU A 214 2.02 -3.52 7.18
CA LEU A 214 3.20 -4.13 6.60
C LEU A 214 2.89 -5.49 5.96
N GLU A 215 2.08 -6.33 6.63
CA GLU A 215 1.55 -7.60 6.09
C GLU A 215 0.71 -7.36 4.82
N LEU A 216 -0.27 -6.46 4.88
CA LEU A 216 -1.21 -6.21 3.78
C LEU A 216 -0.53 -5.65 2.53
N VAL A 217 0.40 -4.69 2.68
CA VAL A 217 1.10 -4.11 1.54
C VAL A 217 2.04 -5.13 0.91
N ALA A 218 2.70 -6.00 1.70
CA ALA A 218 3.54 -7.08 1.16
C ALA A 218 2.72 -8.14 0.38
N ILE A 219 1.52 -8.50 0.86
CA ILE A 219 0.61 -9.38 0.10
C ILE A 219 0.13 -8.69 -1.17
N THR A 220 -0.22 -7.41 -1.09
CA THR A 220 -0.66 -6.62 -2.25
C THR A 220 0.45 -6.50 -3.30
N TYR A 221 1.71 -6.38 -2.85
CA TYR A 221 2.88 -6.38 -3.71
C TYR A 221 2.99 -7.70 -4.50
N ALA A 222 2.80 -8.85 -3.86
CA ALA A 222 2.82 -10.14 -4.54
C ALA A 222 1.65 -10.32 -5.53
N VAL A 223 0.43 -9.91 -5.13
CA VAL A 223 -0.76 -9.93 -6.01
C VAL A 223 -0.54 -9.00 -7.22
N GLY A 224 0.04 -7.83 -7.01
CA GLY A 224 0.41 -6.88 -8.05
C GLY A 224 1.44 -7.46 -9.01
N GLY A 225 2.47 -8.15 -8.50
CA GLY A 225 3.46 -8.85 -9.32
C GLY A 225 2.86 -9.99 -10.16
N ALA A 226 1.95 -10.78 -9.58
CA ALA A 226 1.22 -11.82 -10.31
C ALA A 226 0.28 -11.24 -11.38
N THR A 227 -0.43 -10.17 -11.04
CA THR A 227 -1.28 -9.43 -11.98
C THR A 227 -0.47 -8.88 -13.16
N LEU A 228 0.68 -8.25 -12.88
CA LEU A 228 1.60 -7.75 -13.90
C LEU A 228 2.16 -8.89 -14.76
N SER A 229 2.49 -10.03 -14.15
CA SER A 229 2.99 -11.20 -14.90
C SER A 229 1.96 -11.72 -15.91
N CYS A 230 0.68 -11.76 -15.57
CA CYS A 230 -0.37 -12.11 -16.54
C CYS A 230 -0.47 -11.08 -17.69
N ILE A 231 -0.31 -9.79 -17.38
CA ILE A 231 -0.32 -8.73 -18.41
C ILE A 231 0.87 -8.90 -19.34
N VAL A 232 2.09 -9.05 -18.80
CA VAL A 232 3.32 -9.23 -19.58
C VAL A 232 3.25 -10.50 -20.44
N ALA A 233 2.71 -11.59 -19.91
CA ALA A 233 2.48 -12.83 -20.66
C ALA A 233 1.57 -12.61 -21.88
N SER A 234 0.58 -11.70 -21.79
CA SER A 234 -0.33 -11.38 -22.90
C SER A 234 0.34 -10.64 -24.05
N PHE A 235 1.61 -10.24 -23.92
CA PHE A 235 2.37 -9.55 -24.97
C PHE A 235 3.67 -10.29 -25.32
N GLY A 236 3.84 -11.55 -24.88
CA GLY A 236 5.08 -12.29 -25.10
C GLY A 236 6.29 -11.73 -24.35
N GLY A 237 6.10 -10.89 -23.31
CA GLY A 237 7.15 -10.03 -22.76
C GLY A 237 8.22 -10.73 -21.90
N PHE A 238 8.27 -12.06 -21.85
CA PHE A 238 9.25 -12.82 -21.06
C PHE A 238 10.50 -13.28 -21.81
N ASP A 239 10.59 -13.01 -23.11
CA ASP A 239 11.62 -13.57 -24.00
C ASP A 239 13.05 -13.05 -23.74
N SER A 240 13.20 -11.98 -22.96
CA SER A 240 14.51 -11.42 -22.59
C SER A 240 14.92 -11.82 -21.18
N ASP A 241 15.97 -12.65 -21.06
CA ASP A 241 16.53 -13.06 -19.76
C ASP A 241 17.22 -11.92 -19.00
N TYR A 242 17.49 -10.79 -19.66
CA TYR A 242 18.17 -9.62 -19.08
C TYR A 242 17.23 -8.46 -18.75
N ASP A 243 15.93 -8.62 -19.01
CA ASP A 243 14.88 -7.69 -18.59
C ASP A 243 14.55 -7.92 -17.10
N PRO A 244 14.29 -6.89 -16.27
CA PRO A 244 13.82 -7.09 -14.90
C PRO A 244 12.61 -8.02 -14.81
N LEU A 245 11.80 -8.11 -15.86
CA LEU A 245 10.63 -8.95 -15.98
C LEU A 245 10.87 -10.29 -16.67
N GLY A 246 12.10 -10.60 -17.09
CA GLY A 246 12.47 -11.82 -17.82
C GLY A 246 12.11 -13.13 -17.14
N SER A 247 12.03 -14.20 -17.93
CA SER A 247 11.52 -15.52 -17.53
C SER A 247 12.21 -16.09 -16.27
N ALA A 248 13.54 -16.05 -16.23
CA ALA A 248 14.32 -16.57 -15.11
C ALA A 248 14.08 -15.79 -13.80
N GLY A 249 13.94 -14.46 -13.89
CA GLY A 249 13.60 -13.61 -12.75
C GLY A 249 12.21 -13.88 -12.20
N GLN A 250 11.23 -14.15 -13.08
CA GLN A 250 9.87 -14.51 -12.66
C GLN A 250 9.81 -15.86 -11.94
N LEU A 251 10.61 -16.84 -12.36
CA LEU A 251 10.69 -18.13 -11.64
C LEU A 251 11.16 -17.93 -10.19
N VAL A 252 12.17 -17.08 -9.98
CA VAL A 252 12.65 -16.75 -8.63
C VAL A 252 11.54 -16.09 -7.80
N ARG A 253 10.80 -15.15 -8.38
CA ARG A 253 9.67 -14.48 -7.72
C ARG A 253 8.51 -15.44 -7.40
N ALA A 254 8.20 -16.35 -8.31
CA ALA A 254 7.20 -17.39 -8.12
C ALA A 254 7.55 -18.29 -6.94
N VAL A 255 8.78 -18.83 -6.92
CA VAL A 255 9.27 -19.69 -5.84
C VAL A 255 9.31 -18.95 -4.50
N ALA A 256 9.77 -17.70 -4.50
CA ALA A 256 9.79 -16.87 -3.30
C ALA A 256 8.38 -16.62 -2.75
N ALA A 257 7.42 -16.24 -3.60
CA ALA A 257 6.03 -16.02 -3.19
C ALA A 257 5.36 -17.30 -2.65
N LEU A 258 5.63 -18.46 -3.26
CA LEU A 258 5.19 -19.76 -2.72
C LEU A 258 5.78 -20.02 -1.33
N GLY A 259 7.08 -19.80 -1.17
CA GLY A 259 7.79 -19.94 0.11
C GLY A 259 7.26 -18.98 1.18
N PHE A 260 7.03 -17.71 0.83
CA PHE A 260 6.46 -16.71 1.75
C PHE A 260 5.02 -17.05 2.12
N GLY A 261 4.23 -17.60 1.19
CA GLY A 261 2.89 -18.11 1.47
C GLY A 261 2.92 -19.21 2.52
N LEU A 262 3.82 -20.19 2.39
CA LEU A 262 4.01 -21.23 3.40
C LEU A 262 4.44 -20.64 4.76
N LEU A 263 5.46 -19.77 4.76
CA LEU A 263 5.92 -19.11 5.99
C LEU A 263 4.80 -18.31 6.66
N LEU A 264 3.91 -17.69 5.89
CA LEU A 264 2.78 -16.91 6.39
C LEU A 264 1.73 -17.79 7.07
N VAL A 265 1.45 -18.97 6.51
CA VAL A 265 0.58 -19.98 7.16
C VAL A 265 1.18 -20.45 8.49
N LEU A 266 2.50 -20.67 8.53
CA LEU A 266 3.21 -21.08 9.74
C LEU A 266 3.29 -19.96 10.79
N ALA A 267 3.45 -18.72 10.34
CA ALA A 267 3.61 -17.55 11.21
C ALA A 267 2.31 -17.13 11.91
N LYS A 268 1.14 -17.38 11.27
CA LYS A 268 -0.17 -16.93 11.74
C LYS A 268 -1.18 -18.08 11.70
N PRO A 269 -1.22 -18.93 12.74
CA PRO A 269 -2.19 -20.02 12.83
C PRO A 269 -3.63 -19.51 12.81
N GLY A 270 -4.51 -20.16 12.04
CA GLY A 270 -5.93 -19.83 11.96
C GLY A 270 -6.41 -19.52 10.54
N LEU A 271 -7.71 -19.27 10.39
CA LEU A 271 -8.33 -19.08 9.07
C LEU A 271 -7.74 -17.87 8.33
N SER A 272 -7.58 -16.74 9.02
CA SER A 272 -7.02 -15.52 8.41
C SER A 272 -5.60 -15.73 7.87
N GLY A 273 -4.71 -16.39 8.63
CA GLY A 273 -3.35 -16.65 8.14
C GLY A 273 -3.28 -17.69 7.03
N ARG A 274 -4.14 -18.72 7.08
CA ARG A 274 -4.31 -19.66 5.96
C ARG A 274 -4.75 -18.96 4.69
N VAL A 275 -5.75 -18.08 4.79
CA VAL A 275 -6.26 -17.31 3.65
C VAL A 275 -5.20 -16.35 3.10
N SER A 276 -4.52 -15.58 3.94
CA SER A 276 -3.42 -14.71 3.49
C SER A 276 -2.29 -15.52 2.85
N GLY A 277 -1.93 -16.66 3.43
CA GLY A 277 -0.93 -17.57 2.89
C GLY A 277 -1.31 -18.18 1.55
N LEU A 278 -2.58 -18.56 1.36
CA LEU A 278 -3.12 -19.03 0.09
C LEU A 278 -3.12 -17.94 -0.98
N VAL A 279 -3.44 -16.69 -0.64
CA VAL A 279 -3.37 -15.57 -1.60
C VAL A 279 -1.91 -15.32 -2.04
N MET A 280 -0.97 -15.34 -1.09
CA MET A 280 0.46 -15.17 -1.37
C MET A 280 1.00 -16.34 -2.23
N ALA A 281 0.71 -17.58 -1.85
CA ALA A 281 1.11 -18.76 -2.61
C ALA A 281 0.42 -18.82 -3.99
N GLY A 282 -0.86 -18.48 -4.06
CA GLY A 282 -1.62 -18.40 -5.31
C GLY A 282 -1.05 -17.34 -6.26
N SER A 283 -0.54 -16.23 -5.73
CA SER A 283 0.21 -15.23 -6.52
C SER A 283 1.49 -15.85 -7.09
N GLY A 284 2.26 -16.58 -6.30
CA GLY A 284 3.45 -17.30 -6.77
C GLY A 284 3.15 -18.35 -7.84
N LEU A 285 2.10 -19.15 -7.66
CA LEU A 285 1.64 -20.11 -8.67
C LEU A 285 1.20 -19.40 -9.96
N THR A 286 0.51 -18.27 -9.84
CA THR A 286 0.08 -17.47 -10.99
C THR A 286 1.27 -16.94 -11.78
N ILE A 287 2.31 -16.44 -11.12
CA ILE A 287 3.56 -16.00 -11.78
C ILE A 287 4.19 -17.18 -12.55
N ALA A 288 4.27 -18.37 -11.94
CA ALA A 288 4.82 -19.55 -12.61
C ALA A 288 3.99 -19.98 -13.83
N LEU A 289 2.66 -19.97 -13.72
CA LEU A 289 1.75 -20.33 -14.83
C LEU A 289 1.79 -19.28 -15.95
N ALA A 290 2.00 -18.01 -15.62
CA ALA A 290 2.10 -16.92 -16.60
C ALA A 290 3.24 -17.18 -17.61
N LEU A 291 4.35 -17.77 -17.16
CA LEU A 291 5.46 -18.16 -18.03
C LEU A 291 5.05 -19.21 -19.08
N GLY A 292 4.16 -20.14 -18.72
CA GLY A 292 3.69 -21.20 -19.62
C GLY A 292 2.63 -20.74 -20.62
N VAL A 293 2.05 -19.55 -20.42
CA VAL A 293 1.04 -18.95 -21.30
C VAL A 293 1.55 -17.67 -21.99
N ASN A 294 2.88 -17.49 -22.03
CA ASN A 294 3.52 -16.37 -22.71
C ASN A 294 3.12 -16.35 -24.19
N ASP A 295 2.75 -15.16 -24.69
CA ASP A 295 2.26 -14.93 -26.05
C ASP A 295 0.91 -15.62 -26.38
N ILE A 296 0.11 -15.93 -25.34
CA ILE A 296 -1.23 -16.50 -25.50
C ILE A 296 -2.26 -15.65 -24.72
N ASP A 297 -2.70 -14.55 -25.33
CA ASP A 297 -3.55 -13.50 -24.72
C ASP A 297 -4.77 -14.07 -23.97
N LEU A 298 -5.50 -14.99 -24.59
CA LEU A 298 -6.73 -15.54 -24.00
C LEU A 298 -6.43 -16.37 -22.73
N LEU A 299 -5.34 -17.14 -22.73
CA LEU A 299 -4.94 -17.93 -21.56
C LEU A 299 -4.37 -17.04 -20.46
N ALA A 300 -3.58 -16.03 -20.82
CA ALA A 300 -3.07 -15.04 -19.88
C ALA A 300 -4.19 -14.21 -19.23
N ALA A 301 -5.20 -13.81 -20.00
CA ALA A 301 -6.42 -13.18 -19.50
C ALA A 301 -7.24 -14.13 -18.60
N GLY A 302 -7.39 -15.40 -19.00
CA GLY A 302 -8.04 -16.42 -18.18
C GLY A 302 -7.34 -16.63 -16.83
N LEU A 303 -6.01 -16.65 -16.84
CA LEU A 303 -5.18 -16.78 -15.63
C LEU A 303 -5.31 -15.54 -14.71
N PHE A 304 -5.29 -14.33 -15.28
CA PHE A 304 -5.60 -13.09 -14.55
C PHE A 304 -6.97 -13.21 -13.84
N MET A 305 -8.00 -13.64 -14.57
CA MET A 305 -9.35 -13.77 -14.02
C MET A 305 -9.41 -14.83 -12.93
N ALA A 306 -8.72 -15.96 -13.11
CA ALA A 306 -8.63 -17.02 -12.10
C ALA A 306 -7.97 -16.54 -10.81
N LEU A 307 -6.89 -15.75 -10.89
CA LEU A 307 -6.23 -15.13 -9.73
C LEU A 307 -7.23 -14.29 -8.93
N TRP A 308 -7.92 -13.34 -9.59
CA TRP A 308 -8.81 -12.42 -8.89
C TRP A 308 -10.11 -13.06 -8.40
N VAL A 309 -10.63 -14.07 -9.09
CA VAL A 309 -11.73 -14.92 -8.58
C VAL A 309 -11.29 -15.70 -7.34
N GLY A 310 -10.07 -16.25 -7.35
CA GLY A 310 -9.48 -16.89 -6.17
C GLY A 310 -9.35 -15.93 -4.98
N ILE A 311 -8.90 -14.69 -5.23
CA ILE A 311 -8.84 -13.62 -4.20
C ILE A 311 -10.25 -13.26 -3.70
N ALA A 312 -11.25 -13.19 -4.57
CA ALA A 312 -12.63 -12.94 -4.17
C ALA A 312 -13.17 -14.07 -3.26
N ALA A 313 -12.93 -15.33 -3.62
CA ALA A 313 -13.30 -16.48 -2.79
C ALA A 313 -12.57 -16.47 -1.43
N ALA A 314 -11.27 -16.14 -1.44
CA ALA A 314 -10.45 -15.98 -0.23
C ALA A 314 -10.99 -14.86 0.67
N ALA A 315 -11.41 -13.72 0.09
CA ALA A 315 -11.99 -12.60 0.83
C ALA A 315 -13.34 -12.95 1.46
N LEU A 316 -14.18 -13.73 0.79
CA LEU A 316 -15.45 -14.24 1.34
C LEU A 316 -15.21 -15.13 2.56
N ALA A 317 -14.18 -15.98 2.54
CA ALA A 317 -13.88 -16.88 3.65
C ALA A 317 -13.52 -16.16 4.96
N ILE A 318 -13.16 -14.88 4.92
CA ILE A 318 -12.78 -14.05 6.09
C ILE A 318 -13.64 -12.80 6.24
N ASP A 319 -14.81 -12.75 5.59
CA ASP A 319 -15.75 -11.62 5.61
C ASP A 319 -15.14 -10.26 5.22
N ALA A 320 -14.09 -10.27 4.38
CA ALA A 320 -13.39 -9.08 3.92
C ALA A 320 -14.13 -8.40 2.76
N ARG A 321 -15.28 -7.78 3.06
CA ARG A 321 -16.20 -7.17 2.06
C ARG A 321 -15.51 -6.22 1.07
N GLY A 322 -14.61 -5.36 1.56
CA GLY A 322 -13.89 -4.43 0.69
C GLY A 322 -12.96 -5.12 -0.30
N ALA A 323 -12.25 -6.17 0.13
CA ALA A 323 -11.37 -6.95 -0.75
C ALA A 323 -12.17 -7.74 -1.79
N PHE A 324 -13.33 -8.29 -1.39
CA PHE A 324 -14.26 -8.95 -2.31
C PHE A 324 -14.78 -7.99 -3.39
N GLN A 325 -15.25 -6.80 -2.99
CA GLN A 325 -15.75 -5.79 -3.93
C GLN A 325 -14.65 -5.32 -4.89
N LEU A 326 -13.43 -5.11 -4.39
CA LEU A 326 -12.28 -4.76 -5.23
C LEU A 326 -11.98 -5.86 -6.25
N ALA A 327 -11.94 -7.11 -5.83
CA ALA A 327 -11.68 -8.23 -6.72
C ALA A 327 -12.74 -8.36 -7.83
N VAL A 328 -14.02 -8.21 -7.48
CA VAL A 328 -15.13 -8.20 -8.46
C VAL A 328 -14.98 -7.02 -9.43
N ALA A 329 -14.62 -5.83 -8.95
CA ALA A 329 -14.40 -4.67 -9.81
C ALA A 329 -13.23 -4.87 -10.79
N VAL A 330 -12.13 -5.48 -10.34
CA VAL A 330 -10.96 -5.76 -11.20
C VAL A 330 -11.29 -6.81 -12.26
N VAL A 331 -12.04 -7.86 -11.90
CA VAL A 331 -12.57 -8.87 -12.83
C VAL A 331 -13.48 -8.23 -13.87
N ALA A 332 -14.41 -7.38 -13.45
CA ALA A 332 -15.31 -6.65 -14.35
C ALA A 332 -14.54 -5.75 -15.31
N LEU A 333 -13.54 -5.01 -14.82
CA LEU A 333 -12.70 -4.15 -15.64
C LEU A 333 -11.90 -4.96 -16.67
N ARG A 334 -11.32 -6.10 -16.28
CA ARG A 334 -10.56 -6.95 -17.22
C ARG A 334 -11.45 -7.50 -18.32
N LEU A 335 -12.70 -7.86 -18.03
CA LEU A 335 -13.66 -8.29 -19.07
C LEU A 335 -13.93 -7.21 -20.10
N ILE A 336 -14.06 -5.95 -19.66
CA ILE A 336 -14.21 -4.82 -20.57
C ILE A 336 -12.98 -4.70 -21.46
N ILE A 337 -11.79 -4.73 -20.87
CA ILE A 337 -10.52 -4.61 -21.62
C ILE A 337 -10.40 -5.76 -22.63
N LEU A 338 -10.67 -7.00 -22.21
CA LEU A 338 -10.60 -8.18 -23.08
C LEU A 338 -11.57 -8.08 -24.28
N SER A 339 -12.73 -7.43 -24.09
CA SER A 339 -13.68 -7.20 -25.19
C SER A 339 -13.16 -6.26 -26.27
N PHE A 340 -12.24 -5.36 -25.92
CA PHE A 340 -11.52 -4.52 -26.88
C PHE A 340 -10.32 -5.27 -27.50
N GLU A 341 -9.58 -6.05 -26.71
CA GLU A 341 -8.44 -6.83 -27.20
C GLU A 341 -8.84 -7.86 -28.27
N LEU A 342 -9.99 -8.52 -28.10
CA LEU A 342 -10.50 -9.53 -29.05
C LEU A 342 -11.19 -8.92 -30.29
N ALA A 343 -11.50 -7.63 -30.28
CA ALA A 343 -12.22 -6.98 -31.36
C ALA A 343 -11.28 -6.42 -32.42
N SER A 344 -11.29 -7.01 -33.61
CA SER A 344 -10.50 -6.53 -34.76
C SER A 344 -11.07 -5.27 -35.43
N ASP A 345 -12.34 -4.93 -35.17
CA ASP A 345 -13.04 -3.78 -35.77
C ASP A 345 -14.05 -3.13 -34.79
N LEU A 346 -14.39 -1.85 -35.02
CA LEU A 346 -15.27 -1.03 -34.18
C LEU A 346 -16.65 -1.66 -33.92
N LEU A 347 -17.20 -2.39 -34.90
CA LEU A 347 -18.49 -3.06 -34.78
C LEU A 347 -18.40 -4.28 -33.84
N LEU A 348 -17.31 -5.02 -33.93
CA LEU A 348 -16.98 -6.15 -33.05
C LEU A 348 -16.69 -5.68 -31.63
N SER A 349 -16.05 -4.50 -31.48
CA SER A 349 -15.85 -3.83 -30.19
C SER A 349 -17.18 -3.40 -29.56
N GLY A 350 -18.13 -2.90 -30.35
CA GLY A 350 -19.48 -2.59 -29.89
C GLY A 350 -20.24 -3.81 -29.36
N PHE A 351 -20.20 -4.94 -30.08
CA PHE A 351 -20.77 -6.21 -29.61
C PHE A 351 -20.04 -6.76 -28.38
N GLY A 352 -18.71 -6.67 -28.35
CA GLY A 352 -17.89 -7.07 -27.21
C GLY A 352 -18.24 -6.29 -25.94
N LEU A 353 -18.46 -4.99 -26.05
CA LEU A 353 -18.90 -4.14 -24.94
C LEU A 353 -20.28 -4.53 -24.41
N ILE A 354 -21.23 -4.85 -25.30
CA ILE A 354 -22.56 -5.32 -24.88
C ILE A 354 -22.44 -6.66 -24.15
N LEU A 355 -21.69 -7.61 -24.70
CA LEU A 355 -21.48 -8.92 -24.07
C LEU A 355 -20.75 -8.79 -22.72
N SER A 356 -19.72 -7.94 -22.64
CA SER A 356 -19.03 -7.62 -21.39
C SER A 356 -19.98 -6.97 -20.39
N GLY A 357 -20.85 -6.04 -20.81
CA GLY A 357 -21.87 -5.43 -19.96
C GLY A 357 -22.83 -6.47 -19.38
N LEU A 358 -23.31 -7.41 -20.21
CA LEU A 358 -24.14 -8.54 -19.76
C LEU A 358 -23.38 -9.45 -18.78
N MET A 359 -22.11 -9.75 -19.05
CA MET A 359 -21.28 -10.55 -18.15
C MET A 359 -21.05 -9.86 -16.82
N ILE A 360 -20.77 -8.55 -16.82
CA ILE A 360 -20.59 -7.76 -15.58
C ILE A 360 -21.87 -7.78 -14.76
N LEU A 361 -23.04 -7.61 -15.40
CA LEU A 361 -24.32 -7.69 -14.71
C LEU A 361 -24.55 -9.09 -14.12
N ALA A 362 -24.18 -10.15 -14.83
CA ALA A 362 -24.26 -11.52 -14.32
C ALA A 362 -23.33 -11.76 -13.12
N VAL A 363 -22.08 -11.27 -13.20
CA VAL A 363 -21.10 -11.34 -12.10
C VAL A 363 -21.58 -10.53 -10.90
N ALA A 364 -22.08 -9.30 -11.12
CA ALA A 364 -22.61 -8.45 -10.06
C ALA A 364 -23.85 -9.07 -9.40
N TRP A 365 -24.77 -9.63 -10.18
CA TRP A 365 -25.93 -10.35 -9.67
C TRP A 365 -25.52 -11.58 -8.85
N GLY A 366 -24.56 -12.36 -9.34
CA GLY A 366 -23.97 -13.48 -8.59
C GLY A 366 -23.32 -13.04 -7.28
N ALA A 367 -22.54 -11.95 -7.32
CA ALA A 367 -21.90 -11.37 -6.15
C ALA A 367 -22.92 -10.90 -5.11
N VAL A 368 -24.02 -10.26 -5.54
CA VAL A 368 -25.12 -9.85 -4.65
C VAL A 368 -25.80 -11.07 -4.03
N ARG A 369 -26.15 -12.09 -4.83
CA ARG A 369 -26.74 -13.35 -4.35
C ARG A 369 -25.88 -13.99 -3.27
N VAL A 370 -24.59 -14.14 -3.54
CA VAL A 370 -23.62 -14.69 -2.57
C VAL A 370 -23.57 -13.82 -1.32
N SER A 371 -23.46 -12.49 -1.46
CA SER A 371 -23.39 -11.58 -0.31
C SER A 371 -24.64 -11.62 0.59
N GLN A 372 -25.82 -11.89 0.01
CA GLN A 372 -27.08 -12.00 0.75
C GLN A 372 -27.18 -13.31 1.54
N VAL A 373 -26.63 -14.41 1.00
CA VAL A 373 -26.58 -15.70 1.71
C VAL A 373 -25.62 -15.66 2.90
N TYR A 374 -24.53 -14.90 2.82
CA TYR A 374 -23.52 -14.78 3.88
C TYR A 374 -23.67 -13.52 4.75
N ALA A 375 -24.75 -12.75 4.60
CA ALA A 375 -25.07 -11.69 5.53
C ALA A 375 -25.47 -12.32 6.89
N PRO A 376 -24.88 -11.91 8.03
CA PRO A 376 -25.30 -12.42 9.33
C PRO A 376 -26.80 -12.18 9.49
N GLY A 377 -27.53 -13.24 9.83
CA GLY A 377 -28.98 -13.24 9.91
C GLY A 377 -29.45 -12.02 10.69
N ARG A 378 -30.37 -11.25 10.11
CA ARG A 378 -31.20 -10.33 10.88
C ARG A 378 -31.86 -11.18 11.95
N GLU A 379 -31.40 -11.08 13.19
CA GLU A 379 -32.13 -11.57 14.33
C GLU A 379 -33.54 -11.00 14.23
N THR A 380 -34.48 -11.91 14.01
CA THR A 380 -35.91 -11.66 14.07
C THR A 380 -36.15 -11.05 15.44
N GLN A 381 -36.42 -9.75 15.50
CA GLN A 381 -37.12 -9.15 16.63
C GLN A 381 -38.52 -9.77 16.63
N GLU A 382 -38.65 -10.95 17.22
CA GLU A 382 -39.94 -11.42 17.70
C GLU A 382 -40.34 -10.51 18.85
N GLN A 383 -41.24 -9.60 18.49
CA GLN A 383 -42.21 -9.00 19.38
C GLN A 383 -42.72 -10.07 20.34
N THR A 384 -42.42 -9.91 21.62
CA THR A 384 -43.26 -10.46 22.68
C THR A 384 -43.79 -9.26 23.48
N PRO A 385 -45.10 -9.22 23.75
CA PRO A 385 -45.79 -8.06 24.32
C PRO A 385 -45.39 -7.73 25.76
#